data_AF-H2C4U6-F1
#
_entry.id   AF-H2C4U6-F1
#
_cell.length_a   1.000
_cell.length_b   1.000
_cell.length_c   1.000
_cell.angle_alpha   90.00
_cell.angle_beta   90.00
_cell.angle_gamma   90.00
#
_symmetry.space_group_name_H-M   'P 1'
#
loop_
_entity.id
_entity.type
_entity.pdbx_description
1 polymer ?
#
loop_
_entity_poly.entity_id
_entity_poly.type
_entity_poly.pdbx_seq_one_letter_code
_entity_poly.pdbx_strand_id
1 'polypeptide(L)' 'MIVKKVRGVVVSFPSKEFMEEILREAKVRPEEIEDVGDNYRTFV' A
#
# COMPACT_ATOMS: atom_id res chain seq x y z
N MET A 1 -5.21 -2.73 -8.92
CA MET A 1 -4.24 -3.24 -7.94
C MET A 1 -3.38 -2.06 -7.50
N ILE A 2 -3.42 -1.70 -6.22
CA ILE A 2 -2.70 -0.55 -5.65
C ILE A 2 -1.54 -1.12 -4.84
N VAL A 3 -0.32 -0.69 -5.10
CA VAL A 3 0.84 -1.13 -4.33
C VAL A 3 1.33 0.03 -3.49
N LYS A 4 1.54 -0.20 -2.19
CA LYS A 4 2.13 0.78 -1.26
C LYS A 4 3.19 0.10 -0.43
N LYS A 5 4.18 0.88 0.01
CA LYS A 5 5.13 0.43 1.01
C LYS A 5 4.69 1.00 2.36
N VAL A 6 4.29 0.11 3.26
CA VAL A 6 3.76 0.44 4.57
C VAL A 6 4.75 -0.06 5.61
N ARG A 7 5.34 0.85 6.42
CA ARG A 7 6.35 0.49 7.44
C ARG A 7 7.50 -0.37 6.90
N GLY A 8 7.97 -0.09 5.68
CA GLY A 8 9.04 -0.87 5.05
C GLY A 8 8.59 -2.13 4.31
N VAL A 9 7.32 -2.55 4.43
CA VAL A 9 6.77 -3.74 3.78
C VAL A 9 5.96 -3.34 2.54
N VAL A 10 6.21 -4.00 1.40
CA VAL A 10 5.40 -3.80 0.19
C VAL A 10 4.10 -4.58 0.30
N VAL A 11 2.97 -3.88 0.21
CA VAL A 11 1.62 -4.46 0.31
C VAL A 11 0.86 -4.12 -0.96
N SER A 12 0.21 -5.13 -1.54
CA SER A 12 -0.68 -4.99 -2.69
C SER A 12 -2.12 -5.05 -2.23
N PHE A 13 -2.89 -4.03 -2.58
CA PHE A 13 -4.30 -3.89 -2.25
C PHE A 13 -5.18 -4.10 -3.49
N PRO A 14 -6.32 -4.79 -3.35
CA PRO A 14 -7.22 -5.06 -4.46
C PRO A 14 -7.93 -3.80 -4.96
N SER A 15 -8.35 -2.91 -4.04
CA SER A 15 -9.00 -1.63 -4.33
C SER A 15 -8.61 -0.57 -3.29
N LYS A 16 -9.00 0.69 -3.54
CA LYS A 16 -8.75 1.81 -2.63
C LYS A 16 -9.55 1.68 -1.34
N GLU A 17 -10.78 1.20 -1.41
CA GLU A 17 -11.66 1.01 -0.24
C GLU A 17 -11.05 0.01 0.75
N PHE A 18 -10.62 -1.16 0.27
CA PHE A 18 -9.93 -2.15 1.11
C PHE A 18 -8.62 -1.61 1.70
N MET A 19 -7.86 -0.83 0.92
CA MET A 19 -6.65 -0.20 1.41
C MET A 19 -6.95 0.74 2.58
N GLU A 20 -7.92 1.63 2.43
CA GLU A 20 -8.30 2.59 3.48
C GLU A 20 -8.82 1.90 4.75
N GLU A 21 -9.62 0.86 4.60
CA GLU A 21 -10.13 0.05 5.72
C GLU A 21 -8.98 -0.62 6.49
N ILE A 22 -8.11 -1.36 5.80
CA ILE A 22 -6.97 -2.08 6.41
C ILE A 22 -6.00 -1.10 7.08
N LEU A 23 -5.66 0.00 6.41
CA LEU A 23 -4.74 1.00 6.96
C LEU A 23 -5.30 1.67 8.22
N ARG A 24 -6.62 1.94 8.23
CA ARG A 24 -7.32 2.49 9.40
C ARG A 24 -7.32 1.52 10.57
N GLU A 25 -7.65 0.25 10.33
CA GLU A 25 -7.63 -0.79 11.37
C GLU A 25 -6.22 -1.00 11.95
N ALA A 26 -5.21 -1.01 11.08
CA ALA A 26 -3.81 -1.14 11.46
C ALA A 26 -3.22 0.13 12.12
N LYS A 27 -4.02 1.20 12.25
CA LYS A 27 -3.62 2.52 12.79
C LYS A 27 -2.34 3.03 12.12
N VAL A 28 -2.25 2.84 10.81
CA VAL A 28 -1.13 3.33 10.01
C VAL A 28 -1.34 4.82 9.77
N ARG A 29 -0.33 5.62 10.08
CA ARG A 29 -0.38 7.06 9.81
C ARG A 29 0.06 7.35 8.37
N PRO A 30 -0.43 8.42 7.74
CA PRO A 30 -0.08 8.75 6.35
C PRO A 30 1.43 8.85 6.09
N GLU A 31 2.21 9.34 7.06
CA GLU A 31 3.66 9.44 6.96
C GLU A 31 4.39 8.09 6.92
N GLU A 32 3.71 7.00 7.29
CA GLU A 32 4.24 5.63 7.27
C GLU A 32 3.96 4.91 5.94
N ILE A 33 3.32 5.60 4.99
CA ILE A 33 2.91 5.08 3.69
C ILE A 33 3.75 5.75 2.61
N GLU A 34 4.59 4.96 1.96
CA GLU A 34 5.39 5.37 0.82
C GLU A 34 4.73 4.92 -0.48
N ASP A 35 4.68 5.83 -1.45
CA ASP A 35 4.29 5.47 -2.81
C ASP A 35 5.44 4.72 -3.48
N VAL A 36 5.20 3.46 -3.77
CA VAL A 36 6.08 2.69 -4.65
C VAL A 36 5.59 2.95 -6.06
N GLY A 37 6.13 4.00 -6.70
CA GLY A 37 5.78 4.37 -8.07
C GLY A 37 5.97 3.22 -9.09
N ASP A 38 5.67 3.48 -10.36
CA ASP A 38 5.56 2.51 -11.48
C ASP A 38 6.73 1.52 -11.70
N ASN A 39 7.82 1.62 -10.93
CA ASN A 39 8.95 0.70 -10.92
C ASN A 39 8.64 -0.71 -10.39
N TYR A 40 7.44 -0.98 -9.87
CA TYR A 40 6.97 -2.33 -9.58
C TYR A 40 6.03 -2.85 -10.69
N ARG A 41 6.45 -2.72 -11.96
CA ARG A 41 6.02 -3.66 -12.99
C ARG A 41 6.67 -5.01 -12.69
N THR A 42 6.05 -5.78 -11.81
CA THR A 42 6.36 -7.20 -11.66
C THR A 42 6.25 -7.83 -13.04
N PHE A 43 7.37 -8.34 -13.55
CA PHE A 43 7.41 -9.29 -14.65
C PHE A 43 6.58 -10.50 -14.21
N VAL A 44 5.35 -10.58 -14.71
CA VAL A 44 4.56 -11.81 -14.76
C VAL A 44 4.81 -12.51 -16.07
#